data_AF-A0A2T4VD54-F1
#
_entry.id   AF-A0A2T4VD54-F1
#
_cell.length_a   1.000
_cell.length_b   1.000
_cell.length_c   1.000
_cell.angle_alpha   90.00
_cell.angle_beta   90.00
_cell.angle_gamma   90.00
#
_symmetry.space_group_name_H-M   'P 1'
#
loop_
_entity.id
_entity.type
_entity.pdbx_description
1 polymer ?
#
loop_
_entity_poly.entity_id
_entity_poly.type
_entity_poly.pdbx_seq_one_letter_code
_entity_poly.pdbx_strand_id
1 'polypeptide(L)'
;MAEQVSSEQMRKEIPGWGVDADPRNRPGVPMILKPQVREGAHWEVPERQPPPPYPVLKRVELKELTPTFGTGVPPRGLSGVLRRVAYDIPEHLVRHILLLLLADRVDVVESRVRRQPVTSLGALLGLVGGGLWLGRRLRA
;
A
#
# COMPACT_ATOMS: atom_id res chain seq x y z
N MET A 1 -9.45 22.55 -15.84
CA MET A 1 -8.02 22.89 -16.01
C MET A 1 -7.57 23.46 -14.68
N ALA A 2 -6.71 22.76 -13.94
CA ALA A 2 -6.26 23.26 -12.64
C ALA A 2 -5.33 24.44 -12.87
N GLU A 3 -5.65 25.58 -12.25
CA GLU A 3 -4.80 26.77 -12.25
C GLU A 3 -3.46 26.42 -11.58
N GLN A 4 -2.36 26.56 -12.32
CA GLN A 4 -1.03 26.26 -11.78
C GLN A 4 -0.61 27.40 -10.85
N VAL A 5 -0.66 27.14 -9.54
CA VAL A 5 -0.18 28.08 -8.52
C VAL A 5 1.33 28.28 -8.70
N SER A 6 1.78 29.55 -8.78
CA SER A 6 3.20 29.89 -8.89
C SER A 6 3.94 29.52 -7.61
N SER A 7 5.19 29.08 -7.73
CA SER A 7 6.04 28.75 -6.58
C SER A 7 6.17 29.92 -5.58
N GLU A 8 6.08 31.17 -6.04
CA GLU A 8 6.08 32.34 -5.17
C GLU A 8 4.79 32.47 -4.34
N GLN A 9 3.64 32.14 -4.92
CA GLN A 9 2.35 32.13 -4.20
C GLN A 9 2.39 31.04 -3.13
N MET A 10 2.90 29.85 -3.45
CA MET A 10 3.05 28.76 -2.48
C MET A 10 3.98 29.13 -1.31
N ARG A 11 5.08 29.85 -1.58
CA ARG A 11 5.99 30.36 -0.52
C ARG A 11 5.30 31.31 0.46
N LYS A 12 4.29 32.06 0.01
CA LYS A 12 3.52 32.99 0.85
C LYS A 12 2.44 32.27 1.65
N GLU A 13 1.78 31.28 1.06
CA GLU A 13 0.64 30.58 1.65
C GLU A 13 1.03 29.45 2.59
N ILE A 14 2.13 28.74 2.31
CA ILE A 14 2.54 27.55 3.07
C ILE A 14 3.81 27.88 3.86
N PRO A 15 3.73 28.00 5.20
CA PRO A 15 4.90 28.20 6.04
C PRO A 15 5.95 27.10 5.81
N GLY A 16 7.20 27.49 5.50
CA GLY A 16 8.29 26.56 5.23
C GLY A 16 8.34 26.00 3.81
N TRP A 17 7.44 26.41 2.91
CA TRP A 17 7.49 25.98 1.52
C TRP A 17 8.74 26.50 0.81
N GLY A 18 9.50 25.57 0.21
CA GLY A 18 10.76 25.89 -0.45
C GLY A 18 11.94 26.14 0.51
N VAL A 19 11.87 25.68 1.76
CA VAL A 19 13.00 25.72 2.71
C VAL A 19 14.27 25.08 2.14
N ASP A 20 14.11 23.99 1.39
CA ASP A 20 15.20 23.27 0.70
C ASP A 20 15.42 23.71 -0.75
N ALA A 21 14.72 24.76 -1.20
CA ALA A 21 14.83 25.24 -2.58
C ALA A 21 16.18 25.91 -2.85
N ASP A 22 16.79 26.54 -1.82
CA ASP A 22 18.16 27.04 -1.92
C ASP A 22 19.14 25.88 -1.70
N PRO A 23 19.96 25.51 -2.71
CA PRO A 23 20.96 24.47 -2.55
C PRO A 23 21.95 24.75 -1.40
N ARG A 24 22.16 26.02 -1.05
CA ARG A 24 23.03 26.45 0.05
C ARG A 24 22.51 26.05 1.43
N ASN A 25 21.21 25.81 1.58
CA ASN A 25 20.61 25.36 2.84
C ASN A 25 20.84 23.86 3.08
N ARG A 26 21.32 23.11 2.09
CA ARG A 26 21.54 21.68 2.23
C ARG A 26 22.74 21.42 3.14
N PRO A 27 22.67 20.46 4.09
CA PRO A 27 23.76 20.16 5.02
C PRO A 27 25.13 19.85 4.39
N GLY A 28 25.19 19.58 3.07
CA GLY A 28 26.42 19.28 2.33
C GLY A 28 26.95 20.41 1.43
N VAL A 29 26.49 21.67 1.60
CA VAL A 29 26.90 22.82 0.77
C VAL A 29 27.47 23.96 1.65
N PRO A 30 28.65 24.52 1.34
CA PRO A 30 29.55 24.13 0.25
C PRO A 30 30.22 22.78 0.52
N MET A 31 30.33 21.98 -0.53
CA MET A 31 30.86 20.64 -0.45
C MET A 31 32.39 20.68 -0.22
N ILE A 32 32.84 20.25 0.95
CA ILE A 32 34.28 20.25 1.32
C ILE A 32 35.08 19.27 0.45
N LEU A 33 34.51 18.11 0.13
CA LEU A 33 35.14 17.08 -0.70
C LEU A 33 34.13 16.59 -1.75
N LYS A 34 34.56 16.49 -3.02
CA LYS A 34 33.72 15.86 -4.05
C LYS A 34 33.45 14.41 -3.66
N PRO A 35 32.19 13.90 -3.78
CA PRO A 35 31.90 12.50 -3.53
C PRO A 35 32.72 11.66 -4.53
N GLN A 36 33.69 10.94 -3.99
CA GLN A 36 34.47 9.94 -4.70
C GLN A 36 34.07 8.59 -4.13
N VAL A 37 33.91 7.60 -5.00
CA VAL A 37 33.77 6.21 -4.56
C VAL A 37 35.07 5.85 -3.85
N ARG A 38 35.05 5.77 -2.51
CA ARG A 38 36.22 5.30 -1.77
C ARG A 38 36.46 3.84 -2.12
N GLU A 39 37.69 3.52 -2.50
CA GLU A 39 38.13 2.14 -2.63
C GLU A 39 37.95 1.41 -1.29
N GLY A 40 37.51 0.15 -1.33
CA GLY A 40 37.22 -0.62 -0.12
C GLY A 40 35.85 -0.36 0.52
N ALA A 41 34.98 0.43 -0.10
CA ALA A 41 33.56 0.48 0.29
C ALA A 41 32.87 -0.84 -0.09
N HIS A 42 33.04 -1.86 0.76
CA HIS A 42 32.30 -3.10 0.70
C HIS A 42 31.35 -3.15 1.90
N TRP A 43 30.16 -3.70 1.69
CA TRP A 43 29.28 -4.13 2.76
C TRP A 43 29.09 -5.62 2.61
N GLU A 44 29.03 -6.32 3.73
CA GLU A 44 28.58 -7.70 3.74
C GLU A 44 27.08 -7.70 3.45
N VAL A 45 26.68 -8.42 2.39
CA VAL A 45 25.26 -8.63 2.13
C VAL A 45 24.77 -9.61 3.19
N PRO A 46 23.82 -9.23 4.05
CA PRO A 46 23.34 -10.12 5.09
C PRO A 46 22.69 -11.36 4.45
N GLU A 47 22.79 -12.49 5.15
CA GLU A 47 22.14 -13.73 4.75
C GLU A 47 20.63 -13.50 4.56
N ARG A 48 20.09 -14.02 3.47
CA ARG A 48 18.66 -13.89 3.17
C ARG A 48 17.89 -14.91 3.98
N GLN A 49 16.77 -14.50 4.57
CA GLN A 49 15.87 -15.45 5.19
C GLN A 49 15.32 -16.44 4.15
N PRO A 50 15.07 -17.71 4.52
CA PRO A 50 14.56 -18.70 3.58
C PRO A 50 13.20 -18.30 2.98
N PRO A 51 13.00 -18.51 1.67
CA PRO A 51 11.71 -18.24 1.05
C PRO A 51 10.64 -19.23 1.56
N PRO A 52 9.43 -18.76 1.89
CA PRO A 52 8.31 -19.64 2.25
C PRO A 52 7.80 -20.42 1.03
N PRO A 53 6.95 -21.46 1.22
CA PRO A 53 6.41 -22.27 0.12
C PRO A 53 5.36 -21.55 -0.76
N TYR A 54 5.20 -20.24 -0.56
CA TYR A 54 4.23 -19.39 -1.27
C TYR A 54 4.92 -18.11 -1.75
N PRO A 55 4.40 -17.46 -2.81
CA PRO A 55 4.98 -16.22 -3.30
C PRO A 55 4.83 -15.09 -2.28
N VAL A 56 5.95 -14.44 -1.96
CA VAL A 56 5.99 -13.22 -1.14
C VAL A 56 5.75 -12.03 -2.05
N LEU A 57 4.70 -11.26 -1.75
CA LEU A 57 4.36 -10.09 -2.55
C LEU A 57 5.31 -8.94 -2.23
N LYS A 58 5.78 -8.26 -3.27
CA LYS A 58 6.67 -7.10 -3.17
C LYS A 58 6.08 -5.97 -4.01
N ARG A 59 6.44 -4.74 -3.65
CA ARG A 59 6.16 -3.58 -4.49
C ARG A 59 6.82 -3.69 -5.86
N VAL A 60 6.19 -3.12 -6.87
CA VAL A 60 6.63 -3.20 -8.27
C VAL A 60 8.01 -2.57 -8.48
N GLU A 61 8.34 -1.52 -7.72
CA GLU A 61 9.59 -0.77 -7.81
C GLU A 61 10.78 -1.54 -7.23
N LEU A 62 10.52 -2.52 -6.38
CA LEU A 62 11.56 -3.30 -5.73
C LEU A 62 12.01 -4.42 -6.66
N LYS A 63 13.26 -4.37 -7.16
CA LYS A 63 13.81 -5.39 -8.06
C LYS A 63 13.84 -6.78 -7.41
N GLU A 64 14.29 -6.85 -6.16
CA GLU A 64 14.45 -8.08 -5.40
C GLU A 64 13.96 -7.92 -3.95
N LEU A 65 13.52 -9.01 -3.33
CA LEU A 65 13.09 -8.97 -1.93
C LEU A 65 14.23 -8.53 -1.01
N THR A 66 13.87 -7.80 0.04
CA THR A 66 14.78 -7.49 1.13
C THR A 66 15.23 -8.78 1.83
N PRO A 67 16.43 -8.81 2.44
CA PRO A 67 16.94 -10.00 3.14
C PRO A 67 15.98 -10.54 4.20
N THR A 68 15.20 -9.66 4.82
CA THR A 68 14.10 -9.98 5.74
C THR A 68 12.80 -9.41 5.20
N PHE A 69 11.72 -10.20 5.23
CA PHE A 69 10.39 -9.84 4.77
C PHE A 69 9.30 -10.46 5.66
N GLY A 70 8.10 -9.90 5.65
CA GLY A 70 6.99 -10.39 6.46
C GLY A 70 6.40 -11.69 5.91
N THR A 71 6.16 -12.67 6.80
CA THR A 71 5.54 -13.98 6.47
C THR A 71 4.25 -14.26 7.25
N GLY A 72 3.80 -13.32 8.09
CA GLY A 72 2.66 -13.54 9.00
C GLY A 72 1.30 -13.69 8.32
N VAL A 73 1.13 -13.14 7.11
CA VAL A 73 -0.16 -13.16 6.39
C VAL A 73 0.07 -13.69 4.96
N PRO A 74 0.09 -15.01 4.78
CA PRO A 74 0.25 -15.59 3.45
C PRO A 74 -0.95 -15.23 2.55
N PRO A 75 -0.73 -14.84 1.28
CA PRO A 75 -1.81 -14.49 0.36
C PRO A 75 -2.65 -15.73 0.00
N ARG A 76 -3.83 -15.82 0.60
CA ARG A 76 -4.78 -16.94 0.43
C ARG A 76 -6.16 -16.47 -0.01
N GLY A 77 -6.91 -17.35 -0.67
CA GLY A 77 -8.29 -17.04 -1.11
C GLY A 77 -8.39 -15.87 -2.09
N LEU A 78 -9.59 -15.29 -2.19
CA LEU A 78 -9.89 -14.11 -3.00
C LEU A 78 -9.18 -12.87 -2.44
N SER A 79 -9.09 -12.73 -1.12
CA SER A 79 -8.33 -11.64 -0.50
C SER A 79 -6.85 -11.66 -0.90
N GLY A 80 -6.26 -12.85 -1.05
CA GLY A 80 -4.90 -13.04 -1.58
C GLY A 80 -4.76 -12.66 -3.06
N VAL A 81 -5.77 -12.92 -3.89
CA VAL A 81 -5.79 -12.48 -5.30
C VAL A 81 -5.84 -10.95 -5.39
N LEU A 82 -6.70 -10.31 -4.60
CA LEU A 82 -6.78 -8.85 -4.53
C LEU A 82 -5.44 -8.23 -4.12
N ARG A 83 -4.73 -8.82 -3.15
CA ARG A 83 -3.40 -8.37 -2.76
C ARG A 83 -2.38 -8.51 -3.89
N ARG A 84 -2.38 -9.62 -4.65
CA ARG A 84 -1.49 -9.78 -5.83
C ARG A 84 -1.69 -8.63 -6.82
N VAL A 85 -2.96 -8.37 -7.18
CA VAL A 85 -3.30 -7.27 -8.08
C VAL A 85 -2.91 -5.91 -7.50
N ALA A 86 -3.06 -5.71 -6.19
CA ALA A 86 -2.63 -4.48 -5.54
C ALA A 86 -1.11 -4.27 -5.66
N TYR A 87 -0.30 -5.31 -5.42
CA TYR A 87 1.16 -5.22 -5.47
C TYR A 87 1.75 -5.08 -6.88
N ASP A 88 0.96 -5.32 -7.93
CA ASP A 88 1.32 -4.99 -9.32
C ASP A 88 1.14 -3.49 -9.64
N ILE A 89 0.57 -2.71 -8.72
CA ILE A 89 0.31 -1.28 -8.88
C ILE A 89 1.36 -0.50 -8.07
N PRO A 90 1.93 0.58 -8.63
CA PRO A 90 2.80 1.48 -7.88
C PRO A 90 2.17 2.01 -6.59
N GLU A 91 2.93 2.04 -5.49
CA GLU A 91 2.41 2.37 -4.15
C GLU A 91 1.86 3.80 -4.06
N HIS A 92 2.35 4.72 -4.90
CA HIS A 92 1.92 6.11 -4.93
C HIS A 92 0.50 6.29 -5.50
N LEU A 93 -0.06 5.27 -6.15
CA LEU A 93 -1.41 5.34 -6.71
C LEU A 93 -2.45 4.94 -5.66
N VAL A 94 -3.46 5.79 -5.47
CA VAL A 94 -4.57 5.55 -4.52
C VAL A 94 -5.25 4.19 -4.72
N ARG A 95 -5.32 3.70 -5.97
CA ARG A 95 -5.90 2.39 -6.30
C ARG A 95 -5.18 1.23 -5.58
N HIS A 96 -3.86 1.30 -5.38
CA HIS A 96 -3.10 0.31 -4.61
C HIS A 96 -3.67 0.17 -3.19
N ILE A 97 -3.78 1.30 -2.50
CA ILE A 97 -4.27 1.40 -1.12
C ILE A 97 -5.72 0.94 -1.03
N LEU A 98 -6.59 1.40 -1.95
CA LEU A 98 -8.00 1.02 -1.96
C LEU A 98 -8.20 -0.48 -2.17
N LEU A 99 -7.39 -1.11 -3.01
CA LEU A 99 -7.45 -2.57 -3.22
C LEU A 99 -6.98 -3.35 -1.99
N LEU A 100 -5.95 -2.87 -1.28
CA LEU A 100 -5.51 -3.50 -0.03
C LEU A 100 -6.60 -3.42 1.05
N LEU A 101 -7.23 -2.25 1.21
CA LEU A 101 -8.36 -2.09 2.15
C LEU A 101 -9.54 -3.02 1.79
N LEU A 102 -9.86 -3.14 0.50
CA LEU A 102 -10.87 -4.08 0.03
C LEU A 102 -10.48 -5.52 0.35
N ALA A 103 -9.22 -5.90 0.11
CA ALA A 103 -8.70 -7.23 0.41
C ALA A 103 -8.82 -7.58 1.90
N ASP A 104 -8.59 -6.62 2.81
CA ASP A 104 -8.76 -6.83 4.24
C ASP A 104 -10.22 -7.08 4.61
N ARG A 105 -11.18 -6.35 4.01
CA ARG A 105 -12.61 -6.61 4.22
C ARG A 105 -13.02 -7.97 3.69
N VAL A 106 -12.50 -8.37 2.53
CA VAL A 106 -12.73 -9.70 1.96
C VAL A 106 -12.17 -10.79 2.88
N ASP A 107 -10.95 -10.66 3.40
CA ASP A 107 -10.36 -11.69 4.28
C ASP A 107 -11.16 -11.89 5.58
N VAL A 108 -11.69 -10.81 6.15
CA VAL A 108 -12.58 -10.89 7.32
C VAL A 108 -13.84 -11.69 6.99
N VAL A 109 -14.48 -11.41 5.85
CA VAL A 109 -15.68 -12.15 5.41
C VAL A 109 -15.33 -13.61 5.12
N GLU A 110 -14.26 -13.88 4.37
CA GLU A 110 -13.78 -15.24 4.08
C GLU A 110 -13.53 -16.04 5.36
N SER A 111 -12.87 -15.43 6.34
CA SER A 111 -12.55 -16.06 7.61
C SER A 111 -13.78 -16.30 8.48
N ARG A 112 -14.76 -15.37 8.45
CA ARG A 112 -16.04 -15.55 9.14
C ARG A 112 -16.86 -16.69 8.53
N VAL A 113 -16.97 -16.72 7.20
CA VAL A 113 -17.68 -17.78 6.46
C VAL A 113 -17.03 -19.14 6.72
N ARG A 114 -15.70 -19.24 6.67
CA ARG A 114 -14.96 -20.48 6.96
C ARG A 114 -15.18 -20.98 8.39
N ARG A 115 -15.26 -20.07 9.36
CA ARG A 115 -15.43 -20.42 10.79
C ARG A 115 -16.88 -20.79 11.14
N GLN A 116 -17.85 -20.07 10.59
CA GLN A 116 -19.28 -20.20 10.93
C GLN A 116 -20.13 -20.09 9.67
N PRO A 117 -20.18 -21.15 8.83
CA PRO A 117 -20.84 -21.07 7.53
C PRO A 117 -22.35 -20.81 7.67
N VAL A 118 -23.02 -21.51 8.60
CA VAL A 118 -24.48 -21.42 8.79
C VAL A 118 -24.92 -20.01 9.23
N THR A 119 -24.26 -19.46 10.25
CA THR A 119 -24.57 -18.12 10.78
C THR A 119 -24.26 -17.02 9.77
N SER A 120 -23.18 -17.18 9.00
CA SER A 120 -22.76 -16.21 7.98
C SER A 120 -23.74 -16.18 6.80
N LEU A 121 -24.20 -17.33 6.33
CA LEU A 121 -25.24 -17.45 5.30
C LEU A 121 -26.57 -16.85 5.76
N GLY A 122 -26.97 -17.10 7.01
CA GLY A 122 -28.19 -16.52 7.59
C GLY A 122 -28.17 -14.98 7.62
N ALA A 123 -27.03 -14.37 8.00
CA ALA A 123 -26.89 -12.92 8.02
C ALA A 123 -26.92 -12.28 6.62
N LEU A 124 -26.28 -12.92 5.64
CA LEU A 124 -26.27 -12.50 4.23
C LEU A 124 -27.68 -12.56 3.63
N LEU A 125 -28.39 -13.68 3.83
CA LEU A 125 -29.77 -13.84 3.39
C LEU A 125 -30.71 -12.84 4.06
N GLY A 126 -30.49 -12.54 5.34
CA GLY A 126 -31.24 -11.52 6.09
C GLY A 126 -31.08 -10.11 5.51
N LEU A 127 -29.86 -9.70 5.15
CA LEU A 127 -29.60 -8.39 4.54
C LEU A 127 -30.22 -8.25 3.13
N VAL A 128 -30.10 -9.29 2.30
CA VAL A 128 -30.70 -9.32 0.95
C VAL A 128 -32.22 -9.30 1.04
N GLY A 129 -32.80 -10.15 1.90
CA GLY A 129 -34.24 -10.19 2.15
C GLY A 129 -34.79 -8.87 2.70
N GLY A 130 -34.09 -8.26 3.66
CA GLY A 130 -34.45 -6.96 4.23
C GLY A 130 -34.39 -5.81 3.21
N GLY A 131 -33.36 -5.78 2.36
CA GLY A 131 -33.23 -4.79 1.29
C GLY A 131 -34.33 -4.90 0.23
N LEU A 132 -34.66 -6.12 -0.20
CA LEU A 132 -35.77 -6.38 -1.13
C LEU A 132 -37.13 -6.01 -0.53
N TRP A 133 -37.35 -6.31 0.75
CA TRP A 133 -38.57 -5.92 1.46
C TRP A 133 -38.72 -4.41 1.56
N LEU A 134 -37.67 -3.69 1.95
CA LEU A 134 -37.68 -2.23 2.05
C LEU A 134 -37.91 -1.57 0.69
N GLY A 135 -37.27 -2.07 -0.36
CA GLY A 135 -37.46 -1.60 -1.73
C GLY A 135 -38.89 -1.81 -2.27
N ARG A 136 -39.56 -2.90 -1.88
CA ARG A 136 -40.97 -3.13 -2.20
C ARG A 136 -41.90 -2.23 -1.40
N ARG A 137 -41.55 -1.91 -0.16
CA ARG A 137 -42.33 -1.03 0.73
C ARG A 137 -42.26 0.45 0.36
N LEU A 138 -41.14 0.90 -0.22
CA LEU A 138 -40.96 2.28 -0.70
C LEU A 138 -41.59 2.53 -2.09
N ARG A 139 -42.05 1.46 -2.78
CA ARG A 139 -42.72 1.52 -4.08
C ARG A 139 -44.24 1.34 -4.00
N ALA A 140 -44.79 1.11 -2.81
CA ALA A 140 -46.22 1.03 -2.51
C ALA A 140 -46.64 2.31 -1.76
#